data_AF-A0A527IC56-F1
#
_entry.id   AF-A0A527IC56-F1
#
_cell.length_a   1.000
_cell.length_b   1.000
_cell.length_c   1.000
_cell.angle_alpha   90.00
_cell.angle_beta   90.00
_cell.angle_gamma   90.00
#
_symmetry.space_group_name_H-M   'P 1'
#
loop_
_entity.id
_entity.type
_entity.pdbx_description
1 polymer ?
#
loop_
_entity_poly.entity_id
_entity_poly.type
_entity_poly.pdbx_seq_one_letter_code
_entity_poly.pdbx_strand_id
1 'polypeptide(L)' 'SEHAFGNALDIASFTLSDGKKIEVGPAPPEKDAKFLNAVRKAACGPFKTVLGPGADPDHSLHFHLDLEPRRHGGTFCQ' A
#
# COMPACT_ATOMS: atom_id res chain seq x y z
N SER A 1 -11.64 11.08 -2.93
CA SER A 1 -10.78 10.24 -2.08
C SER A 1 -11.69 9.39 -1.21
N GLU A 2 -11.45 8.08 -1.16
CA GLU A 2 -12.23 7.13 -0.34
C GLU A 2 -12.06 7.33 1.17
N HIS A 3 -11.04 8.10 1.59
CA HIS A 3 -10.86 8.54 2.98
C HIS A 3 -12.08 9.31 3.50
N ALA A 4 -12.73 10.13 2.68
CA ALA A 4 -13.91 10.90 3.08
C ALA A 4 -15.12 10.01 3.43
N PHE A 5 -15.11 8.77 2.97
CA PHE A 5 -16.15 7.77 3.24
C PHE A 5 -15.72 6.75 4.32
N GLY A 6 -14.52 6.88 4.88
CA GLY A 6 -13.95 5.87 5.79
C GLY A 6 -13.62 4.54 5.12
N ASN A 7 -13.50 4.53 3.78
CA ASN A 7 -13.26 3.33 2.97
C ASN A 7 -11.81 3.18 2.53
N ALA A 8 -10.91 4.03 3.03
CA ALA A 8 -9.50 3.98 2.73
C ALA A 8 -8.63 4.00 4.00
N LEU A 9 -7.42 3.48 3.86
CA LEU A 9 -6.37 3.51 4.86
C LEU A 9 -5.03 3.81 4.19
N ASP A 10 -4.22 4.64 4.86
CA ASP A 10 -2.82 4.86 4.49
C ASP A 10 -1.89 4.23 5.53
N ILE A 11 -0.91 3.44 5.07
CA ILE A 11 0.09 2.80 5.93
C ILE A 11 1.48 3.29 5.54
N ALA A 12 2.14 4.05 6.43
CA ALA A 12 3.48 4.59 6.20
C ALA A 12 4.62 3.70 6.73
N SER A 13 4.35 2.81 7.69
CA SER A 13 5.38 1.92 8.24
C SER A 13 4.81 0.70 8.96
N PHE A 14 5.66 -0.31 9.17
CA PHE A 14 5.39 -1.52 9.95
C PHE A 14 6.41 -1.62 11.07
N THR A 15 5.97 -2.03 12.26
CA THR A 15 6.88 -2.41 13.34
C THR A 15 6.72 -3.90 13.57
N LEU A 16 7.83 -4.65 13.45
CA LEU A 16 7.85 -6.09 13.63
C LEU A 16 7.97 -6.46 15.11
N SER A 17 7.72 -7.72 15.45
CA SER A 17 7.75 -8.21 16.84
C SER A 17 9.13 -8.12 17.51
N ASP A 18 10.20 -8.05 16.72
CA ASP A 18 11.57 -7.81 17.19
C ASP A 18 11.90 -6.32 17.39
N GLY A 19 10.92 -5.43 17.18
CA GLY A 19 11.07 -3.99 17.29
C GLY A 19 11.62 -3.31 16.03
N LYS A 20 11.95 -4.07 14.97
CA LYS A 20 12.40 -3.48 13.71
C LYS A 20 11.28 -2.66 13.06
N LYS A 21 11.56 -1.39 12.76
CA LYS A 21 10.69 -0.53 11.96
C LYS A 21 11.05 -0.64 10.47
N ILE A 22 10.05 -0.86 9.63
CA ILE A 22 10.15 -0.85 8.17
C ILE A 22 9.28 0.31 7.65
N GLU A 23 9.91 1.33 7.10
CA GLU A 23 9.21 2.47 6.50
C GLU A 23 8.92 2.22 5.02
N VAL A 24 7.74 2.66 4.57
CA VAL A 24 7.36 2.61 3.16
C VAL A 24 8.06 3.76 2.44
N GLY A 25 8.73 3.48 1.33
CA GLY A 25 9.47 4.48 0.58
C GLY A 25 10.02 3.96 -0.75
N PRO A 26 10.65 4.84 -1.55
CA PRO A 26 11.06 4.52 -2.92
C PRO A 26 12.34 3.65 -3.01
N ALA A 27 13.22 3.72 -2.01
CA ALA A 27 14.50 3.00 -2.02
C ALA A 27 14.80 2.32 -0.66
N PRO A 28 13.95 1.38 -0.21
CA PRO A 28 14.19 0.65 1.03
C PRO A 28 15.33 -0.37 0.86
N PRO A 29 15.97 -0.82 1.96
CA PRO A 29 16.91 -1.94 1.91
C PRO A 29 16.30 -3.17 1.24
N GLU A 30 17.09 -4.00 0.57
CA GLU A 30 16.59 -5.10 -0.27
C GLU A 30 15.61 -6.05 0.46
N LYS A 31 15.90 -6.38 1.72
CA LYS A 31 15.02 -7.24 2.54
C LYS A 31 13.67 -6.57 2.82
N ASP A 32 13.68 -5.26 3.04
CA ASP A 32 12.49 -4.47 3.33
C ASP A 32 11.69 -4.25 2.04
N ALA A 33 12.36 -4.03 0.91
CA ALA A 33 11.75 -4.00 -0.41
C ALA A 33 10.97 -5.29 -0.71
N LYS A 34 11.57 -6.45 -0.43
CA LYS A 34 10.91 -7.76 -0.59
C LYS A 34 9.66 -7.89 0.29
N PHE A 35 9.74 -7.46 1.55
CA PHE A 35 8.60 -7.45 2.47
C PHE A 35 7.48 -6.52 1.98
N LEU A 36 7.82 -5.27 1.65
CA LEU A 36 6.87 -4.26 1.18
C LEU A 36 6.18 -4.68 -0.13
N ASN A 37 6.92 -5.27 -1.07
CA ASN A 37 6.35 -5.83 -2.29
C ASN A 37 5.38 -6.99 -2.01
N ALA A 38 5.69 -7.85 -1.04
CA ALA A 38 4.80 -8.94 -0.64
C ALA A 38 3.50 -8.41 -0.02
N VAL A 39 3.59 -7.41 0.87
CA VAL A 39 2.42 -6.75 1.46
C VAL A 39 1.54 -6.12 0.38
N ARG A 40 2.14 -5.33 -0.52
CA ARG A 40 1.41 -4.65 -1.59
C ARG A 40 0.71 -5.64 -2.53
N LYS A 41 1.38 -6.74 -2.89
CA LYS A 41 0.80 -7.80 -3.71
C LYS A 41 -0.36 -8.50 -3.00
N ALA A 42 -0.22 -8.80 -1.70
CA ALA A 42 -1.25 -9.47 -0.92
C ALA A 42 -2.48 -8.57 -0.65
N ALA A 43 -2.30 -7.25 -0.60
CA ALA A 43 -3.38 -6.29 -0.46
C ALA A 43 -4.27 -6.20 -1.71
N CYS A 44 -3.74 -6.53 -2.89
CA CYS A 44 -4.50 -6.52 -4.12
C CYS A 44 -5.55 -7.64 -4.14
N GLY A 45 -6.82 -7.29 -4.26
CA GLY A 45 -7.94 -8.24 -4.20
C GLY A 45 -8.89 -7.91 -3.04
N PRO A 46 -8.44 -8.07 -1.78
CA PRO A 46 -9.17 -7.56 -0.61
C PRO A 46 -9.47 -6.06 -0.74
N PHE A 47 -8.48 -5.27 -1.18
CA PHE A 47 -8.66 -3.88 -1.58
C PHE A 47 -8.85 -3.76 -3.09
N LYS A 48 -9.66 -2.78 -3.50
CA LYS A 48 -9.94 -2.48 -4.91
C LYS A 48 -8.91 -1.55 -5.52
N THR A 49 -8.26 -0.75 -4.68
CA THR A 49 -7.12 0.09 -5.07
C THR A 49 -5.98 -0.14 -4.10
N VAL A 50 -4.78 -0.31 -4.64
CA VAL A 50 -3.54 -0.39 -3.87
C VAL A 50 -2.51 0.46 -4.58
N LEU A 51 -2.11 1.58 -3.98
CA LEU A 51 -1.04 2.46 -4.48
C LEU A 51 0.11 2.46 -3.50
N GLY A 52 1.32 2.69 -3.98
CA GLY A 52 2.50 2.84 -3.13
C GLY A 52 3.67 3.44 -3.89
N PRO A 53 4.90 3.33 -3.33
CA PRO A 53 6.08 3.84 -3.98
C PRO A 53 6.22 3.32 -5.42
N GLY A 54 6.34 4.23 -6.37
CA GLY A 54 6.38 3.94 -7.81
C GLY A 54 5.06 4.08 -8.56
N ALA A 55 3.92 4.23 -7.88
CA ALA A 55 2.62 4.50 -8.52
C ALA A 55 2.56 5.94 -9.05
N ASP A 56 2.74 6.90 -8.14
CA ASP A 56 2.76 8.34 -8.41
C ASP A 56 3.48 9.09 -7.24
N PRO A 57 3.71 10.42 -7.36
CA PRO A 57 4.40 11.19 -6.32
C PRO A 57 3.69 11.25 -4.96
N ASP A 58 2.35 11.25 -4.93
CA ASP A 58 1.56 11.41 -3.70
C ASP A 58 1.69 10.16 -2.82
N HIS A 59 1.84 8.98 -3.43
CA HIS A 59 1.94 7.69 -2.76
C HIS A 59 3.40 7.21 -2.55
N SER A 60 4.38 8.12 -2.62
CA SER A 60 5.80 7.77 -2.56
C SER A 60 6.29 7.28 -1.19
N LEU A 61 5.56 7.56 -0.11
CA LEU A 61 5.97 7.30 1.29
C LEU A 61 4.93 6.50 2.11
N HIS A 62 3.88 5.99 1.47
CA HIS A 62 2.85 5.17 2.13
C HIS A 62 2.18 4.24 1.14
N PHE A 63 1.52 3.20 1.64
CA PHE A 63 0.53 2.47 0.86
C PHE A 63 -0.83 3.12 1.03
N HIS A 64 -1.50 3.44 -0.06
CA HIS A 64 -2.92 3.79 -0.08
C HIS A 64 -3.74 2.55 -0.44
N LEU A 65 -4.70 2.23 0.40
CA LEU A 65 -5.55 1.05 0.27
C LEU A 65 -7.00 1.50 0.34
N ASP A 66 -7.79 1.21 -0.69
CA ASP A 66 -9.21 1.58 -0.68
C ASP A 66 -10.13 0.52 -1.29
N LEU A 67 -11.43 0.72 -1.07
CA LEU A 67 -12.52 -0.13 -1.55
C LEU A 67 -13.33 0.51 -2.69
N GLU A 68 -12.77 1.50 -3.40
CA GLU A 68 -13.45 2.21 -4.50
C GLU A 68 -14.03 1.18 -5.50
N PRO A 69 -15.35 1.19 -5.77
CA PRO A 69 -15.94 0.29 -6.75
C PRO A 69 -15.35 0.52 -8.15
N ARG A 70 -14.60 -0.46 -8.66
CA ARG A 70 -14.06 -0.44 -10.04
C ARG A 70 -15.03 -1.11 -11.02
N ARG A 71 -14.95 -0.70 -12.29
CA ARG A 71 -15.73 -1.32 -13.38
C ARG A 71 -15.50 -2.83 -13.42
N HIS A 72 -16.57 -3.58 -13.61
CA HIS A 72 -16.56 -5.06 -13.66
C HIS A 72 -15.97 -5.75 -12.41
N GLY A 73 -15.92 -5.07 -11.26
CA GLY A 73 -15.41 -5.63 -10.00
C GLY A 73 -13.88 -5.81 -9.96
N GLY A 74 -13.17 -5.22 -10.91
CA GLY A 74 -11.71 -5.31 -11.02
C GLY A 74 -10.94 -4.63 -9.88
N THR A 75 -9.61 -4.64 -10.00
CA THR A 75 -8.68 -4.04 -9.04
C THR A 75 -7.67 -3.16 -9.77
N PHE A 76 -7.23 -2.08 -9.12
CA PHE A 76 -6.15 -1.21 -9.60
C PHE A 76 -5.00 -1.21 -8.59
N CYS A 77 -3.93 -1.92 -8.92
CA CYS A 77 -2.81 -2.14 -8.00
C CYS A 77 -1.50 -1.70 -8.67
N GLN A 78 -0.88 -0.64 -8.16
CA GLN A 78 0.27 0.07 -8.74
C GLN A 78 1.25 0.59 -7.71
#